data_AF-X1Q5H3-F1
#
_entry.id   AF-X1Q5H3-F1
#
_cell.length_a   1.000
_cell.length_b   1.000
_cell.length_c   1.000
_cell.angle_alpha   90.00
_cell.angle_beta   90.00
_cell.angle_gamma   90.00
#
_symmetry.space_group_name_H-M   'P 1'
#
loop_
_entity.id
_entity.type
_entity.pdbx_description
1 polymer ?
#
loop_
_entity_poly.entity_id
_entity_poly.type
_entity_poly.pdbx_seq_one_letter_code
_entity_poly.pdbx_strand_id
1 'polypeptide(L)'
;KSTVGEEARVILGIVNHEYQPLSYRVEIKINGVKNKELRTGILAHEEKWEKEVGFTPEEVGVNQKVEFWLYKDTEPQPCLEDPLHLYIDVNSS
;
A
#
# COMPACT_ATOMS: atom_id res chain seq x y z
N LYS A 1 -13.64 -6.01 8.36
CA LYS A 1 -14.66 -6.64 7.49
C LYS A 1 -14.80 -5.77 6.26
N SER A 2 -14.67 -6.37 5.09
CA SER A 2 -14.82 -5.71 3.79
C SER A 2 -15.86 -6.46 2.96
N THR A 3 -16.37 -5.80 1.91
CA THR A 3 -17.30 -6.38 0.96
C THR A 3 -16.59 -6.54 -0.38
N VAL A 4 -16.85 -7.63 -1.09
CA VAL A 4 -16.33 -7.83 -2.46
C VAL A 4 -16.82 -6.72 -3.38
N GLY A 5 -15.93 -6.16 -4.20
CA GLY A 5 -16.23 -5.08 -5.14
C GLY A 5 -16.41 -3.69 -4.53
N GLU A 6 -16.42 -3.56 -3.19
CA GLU A 6 -16.48 -2.27 -2.51
C GLU A 6 -15.07 -1.78 -2.13
N GLU A 7 -14.84 -0.47 -2.27
CA GLU A 7 -13.57 0.14 -1.88
C GLU A 7 -13.45 0.15 -0.35
N ALA A 8 -12.42 -0.52 0.17
CA ALA A 8 -11.97 -0.39 1.55
C ALA A 8 -10.82 0.63 1.63
N ARG A 9 -10.68 1.31 2.77
CA ARG A 9 -9.70 2.39 2.93
C ARG A 9 -8.81 2.21 4.16
N VAL A 10 -7.57 2.67 4.04
CA VAL A 10 -6.59 2.76 5.14
C VAL A 10 -5.82 4.06 5.04
N ILE A 11 -5.25 4.53 6.16
CA ILE A 11 -4.32 5.65 6.16
C ILE A 11 -2.91 5.09 6.00
N LEU A 12 -2.17 5.58 5.00
CA LEU A 12 -0.77 5.23 4.78
C LEU A 12 0.11 6.45 5.08
N GLY A 13 1.11 6.27 5.94
CA GLY A 13 2.10 7.28 6.30
C GLY A 13 3.51 6.87 5.84
N ILE A 14 4.22 7.78 5.19
CA ILE A 14 5.59 7.59 4.70
C ILE A 14 6.41 8.81 5.15
N VAL A 15 7.60 8.57 5.70
CA VAL A 15 8.56 9.61 6.08
C VAL A 15 9.88 9.34 5.35
N ASN A 16 10.45 10.37 4.74
CA ASN A 16 11.69 10.22 3.98
C ASN A 16 12.93 10.39 4.87
N HIS A 17 13.68 9.32 5.12
CA HIS A 17 14.93 9.36 5.91
C HIS A 17 16.21 9.25 5.05
N GLU A 18 16.14 9.51 3.75
CA GLU A 18 17.25 9.28 2.81
C GLU A 18 18.24 10.47 2.69
N TYR A 19 18.10 11.49 3.54
CA TYR A 19 18.89 12.74 3.50
C TYR A 19 18.89 13.47 2.14
N GLN A 20 17.98 13.14 1.23
CA GLN A 20 17.82 13.77 -0.08
C GLN A 20 16.35 13.73 -0.54
N PRO A 21 15.90 14.67 -1.41
CA PRO A 21 14.56 14.62 -1.97
C PRO A 21 14.32 13.32 -2.75
N LEU A 22 13.28 12.58 -2.39
CA LEU A 22 12.98 11.29 -3.01
C LEU A 22 11.47 11.07 -3.13
N SER A 23 11.06 10.43 -4.23
CA SER A 23 9.69 9.96 -4.43
C SER A 23 9.60 8.47 -4.12
N TYR A 24 8.46 8.03 -3.62
CA TYR A 24 8.22 6.62 -3.34
C TYR A 24 7.06 6.10 -4.19
N ARG A 25 7.18 4.84 -4.63
CA ARG A 25 6.11 4.07 -5.26
C ARG A 25 5.57 3.08 -4.23
N VAL A 26 4.25 3.02 -4.08
CA VAL A 26 3.57 2.04 -3.23
C VAL A 26 2.75 1.12 -4.13
N GLU A 27 3.00 -0.19 -4.05
CA GLU A 27 2.12 -1.20 -4.63
C GLU A 27 1.27 -1.82 -3.53
N ILE A 28 -0.06 -1.78 -3.72
CA ILE A 28 -1.01 -2.49 -2.88
C ILE A 28 -1.37 -3.80 -3.58
N LYS A 29 -1.19 -4.91 -2.88
CA LYS A 29 -1.53 -6.26 -3.37
C LYS A 29 -2.53 -6.92 -2.42
N ILE A 30 -3.39 -7.77 -2.96
CA ILE A 30 -4.28 -8.64 -2.19
C ILE A 30 -3.92 -10.07 -2.56
N ASN A 31 -3.48 -10.87 -1.59
CA ASN A 31 -2.97 -12.23 -1.80
C ASN A 31 -1.91 -12.31 -2.91
N GLY A 32 -0.99 -11.34 -2.96
CA GLY A 32 0.05 -11.23 -3.99
C GLY A 32 -0.41 -10.69 -5.35
N VAL A 33 -1.71 -10.49 -5.58
CA VAL A 33 -2.24 -9.91 -6.82
C VAL A 33 -2.29 -8.39 -6.70
N LYS A 34 -1.73 -7.68 -7.68
CA LYS A 34 -1.70 -6.21 -7.69
C LYS A 34 -3.10 -5.64 -7.79
N ASN A 35 -3.47 -4.82 -6.80
CA ASN A 35 -4.75 -4.12 -6.76
C ASN A 35 -4.59 -2.66 -7.21
N LYS A 36 -3.54 -1.99 -6.73
CA LYS A 36 -3.32 -0.55 -6.98
C LYS A 36 -1.85 -0.19 -6.91
N GLU A 37 -1.49 0.89 -7.59
CA GLU A 37 -0.20 1.56 -7.44
C GLU A 37 -0.44 3.06 -7.25
N LEU A 38 0.38 3.69 -6.41
CA LEU A 38 0.39 5.14 -6.24
C LEU A 38 1.81 5.65 -5.96
N ARG A 39 1.99 6.97 -6.10
CA ARG A 39 3.24 7.66 -5.81
C ARG A 39 3.02 8.77 -4.79
N THR A 40 4.02 9.01 -3.95
CA THR A 40 3.98 10.07 -2.93
C THR A 40 4.16 11.47 -3.53
N GLY A 41 4.81 11.56 -4.69
CA GLY A 41 5.50 12.80 -5.09
C GLY A 41 6.86 12.90 -4.40
N ILE A 42 7.62 13.95 -4.69
CA ILE A 42 8.93 14.17 -4.05
C ILE A 42 8.71 14.60 -2.61
N LEU A 43 9.37 13.93 -1.68
CA LEU A 43 9.43 14.28 -0.26
C LEU A 43 10.83 14.74 0.08
N ALA A 44 10.98 15.89 0.73
CA ALA A 44 12.25 16.32 1.32
C ALA A 44 12.66 15.39 2.48
N HIS A 45 13.90 15.50 2.95
CA HIS A 45 14.34 14.79 4.15
C HIS A 45 13.45 15.15 5.35
N GLU A 46 13.03 14.14 6.12
CA GLU A 46 12.06 14.21 7.23
C GLU A 46 10.64 14.65 6.85
N GLU A 47 10.36 14.87 5.56
CA GLU A 47 9.01 15.19 5.12
C GLU A 47 8.10 13.96 5.21
N LYS A 48 6.90 14.18 5.77
CA LYS A 48 5.86 13.17 5.93
C LYS A 48 4.81 13.31 4.84
N TRP A 49 4.53 12.21 4.16
CA TRP A 49 3.35 12.02 3.33
C TRP A 49 2.34 11.14 4.07
N GLU A 50 1.11 11.61 4.20
CA GLU A 50 0.01 10.82 4.80
C GLU A 50 -1.25 10.99 3.96
N LYS A 51 -1.83 9.87 3.50
CA LYS A 51 -3.10 9.89 2.76
C LYS A 51 -3.96 8.68 3.09
N GLU A 52 -5.26 8.90 3.02
CA GLU A 52 -6.24 7.83 2.89
C GLU A 52 -6.10 7.18 1.50
N VAL A 53 -5.86 5.88 1.46
CA VAL A 53 -5.70 5.09 0.24
C VAL A 53 -6.75 3.99 0.20
N GLY A 54 -7.46 3.91 -0.93
CA GLY A 54 -8.46 2.88 -1.19
C GLY A 54 -7.90 1.69 -1.96
N PHE A 55 -8.40 0.49 -1.67
CA PHE A 55 -8.20 -0.76 -2.39
C PHE A 55 -9.52 -1.52 -2.47
N THR A 56 -9.72 -2.33 -3.52
CA THR A 56 -10.99 -3.01 -3.76
C THR A 56 -10.78 -4.53 -3.84
N PRO A 57 -11.21 -5.32 -2.84
CA PRO A 57 -11.13 -6.78 -2.92
C PRO A 57 -12.03 -7.30 -4.05
N GLU A 58 -11.48 -8.17 -4.91
CA GLU A 58 -12.21 -8.72 -6.07
C GLU A 58 -12.77 -10.13 -5.81
N GLU A 59 -12.37 -10.75 -4.70
CA GLU A 59 -12.78 -12.11 -4.32
C GLU A 59 -13.31 -12.14 -2.89
N VAL A 60 -14.26 -13.04 -2.61
CA VAL A 60 -14.74 -13.34 -1.25
C VAL A 60 -13.75 -14.30 -0.57
N GLY A 61 -13.52 -14.13 0.73
CA GLY A 61 -12.65 -15.04 1.49
C GLY A 61 -12.26 -14.51 2.86
N VAL A 62 -11.76 -15.42 3.70
CA VAL A 62 -11.27 -15.10 5.05
C VAL A 62 -9.75 -14.90 5.03
N ASN A 63 -9.26 -14.05 5.93
CA ASN A 63 -7.82 -13.77 6.08
C ASN A 63 -7.10 -13.47 4.75
N GLN A 64 -7.72 -12.69 3.86
CA GLN A 64 -7.02 -12.19 2.68
C GLN A 64 -5.94 -11.22 3.14
N LYS A 65 -4.72 -11.42 2.66
CA LYS A 65 -3.56 -10.62 3.02
C LYS A 65 -3.48 -9.41 2.10
N VAL A 66 -3.66 -8.22 2.65
CA VAL A 66 -3.42 -6.96 1.95
C VAL A 66 -2.00 -6.51 2.25
N GLU A 67 -1.19 -6.34 1.23
CA GLU A 67 0.25 -6.07 1.32
C GLU A 67 0.57 -4.70 0.73
N PHE A 68 1.39 -3.93 1.45
CA PHE A 68 1.83 -2.59 1.07
C PHE A 68 3.33 -2.62 0.83
N TRP A 69 3.72 -2.70 -0.43
CA TRP A 69 5.11 -2.73 -0.85
C TRP A 69 5.58 -1.32 -1.15
N LEU A 70 6.64 -0.88 -0.48
CA LEU A 70 7.25 0.44 -0.67
C LEU A 70 8.53 0.30 -1.50
N TYR A 71 8.69 1.15 -2.52
CA TYR A 71 9.87 1.20 -3.38
C TYR A 71 10.38 2.64 -3.47
N LYS A 72 11.70 2.80 -3.52
CA LYS A 72 12.34 4.09 -3.79
C LYS A 72 12.25 4.41 -5.28
N ASP A 73 11.66 5.54 -5.63
CA ASP A 73 11.53 6.07 -6.98
C ASP A 73 11.16 5.05 -8.08
N THR A 74 12.17 4.59 -8.83
CA THR A 74 12.08 3.64 -9.94
C THR A 74 12.80 2.32 -9.64
N GLU A 75 13.37 2.19 -8.44
CA GLU A 75 14.08 0.98 -8.01
C GLU A 75 13.15 -0.24 -8.03
N PRO A 76 13.65 -1.40 -8.48
CA PRO A 76 12.86 -2.63 -8.49
C PRO A 76 12.83 -3.33 -7.14
N GLN A 77 13.80 -3.07 -6.25
CA GLN A 77 13.85 -3.66 -4.91
C GLN A 77 12.95 -2.89 -3.92
N PRO A 78 12.19 -3.60 -3.07
CA PRO A 78 11.40 -2.96 -2.02
C PRO A 78 12.31 -2.43 -0.89
N CYS A 79 11.83 -1.42 -0.17
CA CYS A 79 12.51 -0.85 1.00
C CYS A 79 12.59 -1.84 2.18
N LEU A 80 11.66 -2.80 2.25
CA LEU A 80 11.58 -3.84 3.27
C LEU A 80 11.62 -5.21 2.61
N GLU A 81 12.28 -6.18 3.24
CA GLU A 81 12.26 -7.58 2.79
C GLU A 81 10.83 -8.15 2.87
N ASP A 82 10.13 -7.88 3.97
CA ASP A 82 8.71 -8.20 4.17
C ASP A 82 7.84 -6.95 4.10
N PRO A 83 6.72 -6.97 3.35
CA PRO A 83 5.84 -5.82 3.25
C PRO A 83 5.05 -5.63 4.55
N LEU A 84 4.67 -4.37 4.81
CA LEU A 84 3.60 -4.12 5.76
C LEU A 84 2.33 -4.80 5.23
N HIS A 85 1.56 -5.40 6.13
CA HIS A 85 0.35 -6.10 5.73
C HIS A 85 -0.70 -6.08 6.82
N LEU A 86 -1.93 -6.32 6.40
CA LEU A 86 -3.07 -6.57 7.26
C LEU A 86 -3.90 -7.71 6.69
N TYR A 87 -4.71 -8.32 7.54
CA TYR A 87 -5.64 -9.37 7.15
C TYR A 87 -7.07 -8.84 7.15
N ILE A 88 -7.82 -9.14 6.10
CA ILE A 88 -9.24 -8.82 5.99
C ILE A 88 -10.06 -10.07 5.74
N ASP A 89 -11.26 -10.07 6.30
CA ASP A 89 -12.34 -10.95 5.86
C ASP A 89 -13.22 -10.17 4.88
N VAL A 90 -13.37 -10.74 3.68
CA VAL A 90 -14.20 -10.22 2.60
C VAL A 90 -15.42 -11.09 2.44
N ASN A 91 -16.61 -10.50 2.58
CA ASN A 91 -17.88 -11.18 2.38
C ASN A 91 -18.53 -10.74 1.07
N SER A 92 -19.48 -11.53 0.57
CA SER A 92 -20.45 -11.01 -0.38
C SER A 92 -21.30 -9.92 0.28
N SER A 93 -21.85 -9.01 -0.53
CA SER A 93 -22.90 -8.11 -0.12
C SER A 93 -24.18 -8.83 0.31
#